data_AF-A0A7S6QWU7-F1
#
_entry.id   AF-A0A7S6QWU7-F1
#
_cell.length_a   1.000
_cell.length_b   1.000
_cell.length_c   1.000
_cell.angle_alpha   90.00
_cell.angle_beta   90.00
_cell.angle_gamma   90.00
#
_symmetry.space_group_name_H-M   'P 1'
#
loop_
_entity.id
_entity.type
_entity.pdbx_description
1 polymer ?
#
loop_
_entity_poly.entity_id
_entity_poly.type
_entity_poly.pdbx_seq_one_letter_code
_entity_poly.pdbx_strand_id
1 'polypeptide(L)'
;APEVIAEHTVRALQRTVPPAVPGIMFLSGGQSEEQATLNLNAINKLQTKKPWTLSFSFGRALQASTLKTWAGKDGNIPAAQAALLSRCKANSEATLAKYAGS
;
A
#
# COMPACT_ATOMS: atom_id res chain seq x y z
N ALA A 1 -11.84 4.99 9.38
CA ALA A 1 -12.03 3.81 8.53
C ALA A 1 -11.33 4.04 7.19
N PRO A 2 -10.88 2.98 6.49
CA PRO A 2 -10.19 3.11 5.20
C PRO A 2 -10.96 3.92 4.14
N GLU A 3 -12.29 3.84 4.13
CA GLU A 3 -13.17 4.52 3.18
C GLU A 3 -13.13 6.04 3.34
N VAL A 4 -13.16 6.52 4.60
CA VAL A 4 -13.03 7.94 4.92
C VAL A 4 -11.67 8.47 4.50
N ILE A 5 -10.60 7.69 4.73
CA ILE A 5 -9.24 8.03 4.30
C ILE A 5 -9.19 8.14 2.77
N ALA A 6 -9.81 7.19 2.06
CA ALA A 6 -9.88 7.19 0.61
C ALA A 6 -10.57 8.45 0.06
N GLU A 7 -11.73 8.81 0.61
CA GLU A 7 -12.49 9.98 0.19
C GLU A 7 -11.68 11.28 0.36
N HIS A 8 -11.12 11.50 1.55
CA HIS A 8 -10.34 12.71 1.82
C HIS A 8 -9.08 12.78 0.97
N THR A 9 -8.39 11.64 0.80
CA THR A 9 -7.17 11.56 -0.02
C THR A 9 -7.48 11.89 -1.47
N VAL A 10 -8.43 11.18 -2.10
CA VAL A 10 -8.74 11.38 -3.51
C VAL A 10 -9.30 12.78 -3.77
N ARG A 11 -10.12 13.32 -2.85
CA ARG A 11 -10.62 14.70 -2.95
C ARG A 11 -9.50 15.72 -2.94
N ALA A 12 -8.49 15.55 -2.09
CA ALA A 12 -7.33 16.45 -2.06
C ALA A 12 -6.58 16.38 -3.39
N LEU A 13 -6.28 15.16 -3.87
CA LEU A 13 -5.58 14.96 -5.14
C LEU A 13 -6.33 15.57 -6.34
N GLN A 14 -7.65 15.40 -6.40
CA GLN A 14 -8.50 15.98 -7.44
C GLN A 14 -8.46 17.52 -7.47
N ARG A 15 -8.20 18.17 -6.33
CA ARG A 15 -8.14 19.63 -6.23
C ARG A 15 -6.78 20.22 -6.57
N THR A 16 -5.72 19.42 -6.56
CA THR A 16 -4.35 19.94 -6.59
C THR A 16 -3.45 19.30 -7.63
N VAL A 17 -3.73 18.06 -8.04
CA VAL A 17 -2.88 17.32 -8.98
C VAL A 17 -3.46 17.42 -10.39
N PRO A 18 -2.68 17.81 -11.41
CA PRO A 18 -3.14 17.79 -12.79
C PRO A 18 -3.35 16.35 -13.31
N PRO A 19 -4.34 16.09 -14.17
CA PRO A 19 -4.55 14.78 -14.80
C PRO A 19 -3.37 14.28 -15.65
N ALA A 20 -2.47 15.17 -16.08
CA ALA A 20 -1.29 14.81 -16.87
C ALA A 20 -0.21 14.05 -16.06
N VAL A 21 -0.28 14.07 -14.73
CA VAL A 21 0.60 13.25 -13.90
C VAL A 21 0.29 11.76 -14.17
N PRO A 22 1.28 10.89 -14.38
CA PRO A 22 1.01 9.49 -14.75
C PRO A 22 0.60 8.62 -13.55
N GLY A 23 1.08 8.95 -12.36
CA GLY A 23 0.81 8.15 -11.16
C GLY A 23 1.18 8.83 -9.86
N ILE A 24 0.61 8.33 -8.77
CA ILE A 24 0.82 8.78 -7.41
C ILE A 24 1.19 7.56 -6.58
N MET A 25 2.38 7.61 -5.98
CA MET A 25 2.92 6.52 -5.17
C MET A 25 2.85 6.94 -3.70
N PHE A 26 1.93 6.34 -2.94
CA PHE A 26 1.71 6.71 -1.56
C PHE A 26 2.84 6.22 -0.65
N LEU A 27 3.22 7.05 0.32
CA LEU A 27 4.05 6.65 1.45
C LEU A 27 3.20 5.93 2.50
N SER A 28 3.80 5.01 3.26
CA SER A 28 3.12 4.34 4.38
C SER A 28 3.13 5.18 5.66
N GLY A 29 4.08 6.11 5.78
CA GLY A 29 4.29 6.90 7.00
C GLY A 29 4.50 6.01 8.22
N GLY A 30 3.80 6.32 9.31
CA GLY A 30 3.82 5.55 10.56
C GLY A 30 2.79 4.42 10.65
N GLN A 31 2.08 4.10 9.57
CA GLN A 31 1.04 3.07 9.59
C GLN A 31 1.62 1.67 9.79
N SER A 32 0.81 0.75 10.34
CA SER A 32 1.12 -0.67 10.28
C SER A 32 1.06 -1.19 8.84
N GLU A 33 1.68 -2.34 8.59
CA GLU A 33 1.68 -2.98 7.26
C GLU A 33 0.25 -3.21 6.74
N GLU A 34 -0.62 -3.71 7.60
CA GLU A 34 -2.02 -3.98 7.26
C GLU A 34 -2.81 -2.69 7.01
N GLN A 35 -2.64 -1.68 7.87
CA GLN A 35 -3.37 -0.43 7.73
C GLN A 35 -3.02 0.30 6.44
N ALA A 36 -1.74 0.30 6.05
CA ALA A 36 -1.28 0.87 4.79
C ALA A 36 -1.92 0.16 3.58
N THR A 37 -1.97 -1.17 3.62
CA THR A 37 -2.57 -2.01 2.57
C THR A 37 -4.08 -1.78 2.45
N LEU A 38 -4.80 -1.77 3.58
CA LEU A 38 -6.25 -1.50 3.62
C LEU A 38 -6.59 -0.10 3.09
N ASN A 39 -5.81 0.92 3.47
CA ASN A 39 -6.02 2.28 3.00
C ASN A 39 -5.78 2.42 1.49
N LEU A 40 -4.69 1.83 0.98
CA LEU A 40 -4.42 1.80 -0.46
C LEU A 40 -5.54 1.10 -1.25
N ASN A 41 -6.03 -0.01 -0.72
CA ASN A 41 -7.14 -0.75 -1.32
C ASN A 41 -8.42 0.08 -1.36
N ALA A 42 -8.76 0.77 -0.27
CA ALA A 42 -9.93 1.63 -0.20
C ALA A 42 -9.82 2.82 -1.18
N ILE A 43 -8.63 3.44 -1.30
CA ILE A 43 -8.35 4.49 -2.29
C ILE A 43 -8.63 3.98 -3.72
N ASN A 44 -8.18 2.78 -4.05
CA ASN A 44 -8.40 2.19 -5.36
C ASN A 44 -9.86 1.75 -5.58
N LYS A 45 -10.56 1.25 -4.54
CA LYS A 45 -11.98 0.88 -4.58
C LYS A 45 -12.94 2.06 -4.72
N LEU A 46 -12.58 3.25 -4.23
CA LEU A 46 -13.46 4.43 -4.25
C LEU A 46 -13.94 4.76 -5.67
N GLN A 47 -15.24 4.77 -5.90
CA GLN A 47 -15.80 5.04 -7.23
C GLN A 47 -15.84 6.55 -7.52
N THR A 48 -14.81 7.07 -8.20
CA THR A 48 -14.70 8.47 -8.61
C THR A 48 -13.61 8.65 -9.69
N LYS A 49 -13.48 9.85 -10.25
CA LYS A 49 -12.47 10.18 -11.26
C LYS A 49 -11.07 10.16 -10.66
N LYS A 50 -10.24 9.20 -11.09
CA LYS A 50 -8.84 9.08 -10.68
C LYS A 50 -8.00 8.85 -11.95
N PRO A 51 -7.61 9.91 -12.67
CA PRO A 51 -6.88 9.77 -13.94
C PRO A 51 -5.45 9.27 -13.75
N TRP A 52 -4.96 9.19 -12.52
CA TRP A 52 -3.64 8.70 -12.15
C TRP A 52 -3.66 7.21 -11.84
N THR A 53 -2.55 6.53 -12.11
CA THR A 53 -2.26 5.25 -11.46
C THR A 53 -2.00 5.49 -9.97
N LEU A 54 -2.71 4.79 -9.08
CA LEU A 54 -2.57 4.93 -7.63
C LEU A 54 -1.92 3.68 -7.03
N SER A 55 -0.68 3.80 -6.59
CA SER A 55 0.10 2.65 -6.09
C SER A 55 0.91 3.04 -4.84
N PHE A 56 1.82 2.17 -4.41
CA PHE A 56 2.57 2.30 -3.17
C PHE A 56 4.06 2.58 -3.42
N SER A 57 4.66 3.37 -2.53
CA SER A 57 6.10 3.50 -2.31
C SER A 57 6.35 3.39 -0.81
N PHE A 58 6.32 2.15 -0.31
CA PHE A 58 6.36 1.85 1.11
C PHE A 58 7.75 1.44 1.56
N GLY A 59 8.23 2.05 2.65
CA GLY A 59 9.41 1.58 3.38
C GLY A 59 8.99 0.58 4.46
N ARG A 60 8.69 1.11 5.66
CA ARG A 60 8.36 0.28 6.83
C ARG A 60 7.22 -0.69 6.60
N ALA A 61 6.15 -0.28 5.92
CA ALA A 61 4.99 -1.14 5.68
C ALA A 61 5.26 -2.33 4.74
N LEU A 62 6.41 -2.35 4.07
CA LEU A 62 6.83 -3.46 3.20
C LEU A 62 7.84 -4.39 3.89
N GLN A 63 8.67 -3.85 4.79
CA GLN A 63 9.86 -4.54 5.30
C GLN A 63 9.77 -4.92 6.79
N ALA A 64 8.81 -4.42 7.57
CA ALA A 64 8.80 -4.60 9.02
C ALA A 64 8.73 -6.09 9.42
N SER A 65 7.80 -6.86 8.83
CA SER A 65 7.69 -8.30 9.07
C SER A 65 8.88 -9.08 8.52
N THR A 66 9.42 -8.67 7.38
CA THR A 66 10.64 -9.25 6.79
C THR A 66 11.82 -9.12 7.73
N LEU A 67 12.11 -7.92 8.22
CA LEU A 67 13.23 -7.65 9.12
C LEU A 67 13.06 -8.38 10.46
N LYS A 68 11.84 -8.38 11.01
CA LYS A 68 11.53 -9.13 12.23
C LYS A 68 11.75 -10.63 12.07
N THR A 69 11.35 -11.20 10.93
CA THR A 69 11.49 -12.63 10.64
C THR A 69 12.95 -13.00 10.39
N TRP A 70 13.68 -12.16 9.64
CA TRP A 70 15.08 -12.39 9.35
C TRP A 70 15.94 -12.37 10.62
N ALA A 71 15.74 -11.36 11.48
CA ALA A 71 16.50 -11.17 12.72
C ALA A 71 18.04 -11.21 12.54
N GLY A 72 18.54 -10.91 11.33
CA GLY A 72 19.96 -10.95 10.98
C GLY A 72 20.56 -12.36 10.90
N LYS A 73 19.74 -13.41 10.80
CA LYS A 73 20.20 -14.82 10.77
C LYS A 73 20.05 -15.42 9.38
N ASP A 74 21.13 -15.98 8.83
CA ASP A 74 21.12 -16.56 7.48
C ASP A 74 20.15 -17.73 7.34
N GLY A 75 19.98 -18.53 8.40
CA GLY A 75 18.98 -19.61 8.43
C GLY A 75 17.54 -19.14 8.25
N ASN A 76 17.24 -17.85 8.49
CA ASN A 76 15.91 -17.27 8.35
C ASN A 76 15.66 -16.59 7.00
N ILE A 77 16.65 -16.55 6.09
CA ILE A 77 16.51 -15.89 4.78
C ILE A 77 15.26 -16.39 4.02
N PRO A 78 15.00 -17.71 3.89
CA PRO A 78 13.83 -18.18 3.15
C PRO A 78 12.51 -17.71 3.77
N ALA A 79 12.41 -17.73 5.11
CA ALA A 79 11.22 -17.28 5.83
C ALA A 79 11.00 -15.76 5.69
N ALA A 80 12.07 -14.98 5.75
CA ALA A 80 12.02 -13.53 5.57
C ALA A 80 11.60 -13.14 4.14
N GLN A 81 12.11 -13.84 3.13
CA GLN A 81 11.71 -13.65 1.73
C GLN A 81 10.23 -13.99 1.52
N ALA A 82 9.73 -15.07 2.12
CA ALA A 82 8.30 -15.41 2.09
C ALA A 82 7.44 -14.31 2.73
N ALA A 83 7.86 -13.75 3.86
CA ALA A 83 7.18 -12.63 4.50
C ALA A 83 7.16 -11.37 3.62
N LEU A 84 8.28 -11.05 2.96
CA LEU A 84 8.37 -9.93 2.02
C LEU A 84 7.41 -10.11 0.83
N LEU A 85 7.44 -11.29 0.21
CA LEU A 85 6.58 -11.61 -0.93
C LEU A 85 5.09 -11.53 -0.57
N SER A 86 4.71 -12.00 0.62
CA SER A 86 3.34 -11.86 1.12
C SER A 86 2.90 -10.39 1.19
N ARG A 87 3.75 -9.51 1.74
CA ARG A 87 3.45 -8.06 1.79
C ARG A 87 3.47 -7.41 0.41
N CYS A 88 4.38 -7.78 -0.48
CA CYS A 88 4.37 -7.32 -1.87
C CYS A 88 3.07 -7.72 -2.59
N LYS A 89 2.61 -8.96 -2.41
CA LYS A 89 1.38 -9.46 -3.01
C LYS A 89 0.15 -8.72 -2.48
N ALA A 90 0.05 -8.54 -1.17
CA ALA A 90 -1.05 -7.80 -0.54
C ALA A 90 -1.15 -6.36 -1.08
N ASN A 91 -0.03 -5.64 -1.17
CA ASN A 91 0.00 -4.29 -1.72
C ASN A 91 -0.28 -4.23 -3.23
N SER A 92 0.16 -5.24 -3.99
CA SER A 92 -0.19 -5.39 -5.41
C SER A 92 -1.71 -5.57 -5.61
N GLU A 93 -2.34 -6.45 -4.81
CA GLU A 93 -3.79 -6.65 -4.83
C GLU A 93 -4.55 -5.38 -4.40
N ALA A 94 -4.02 -4.62 -3.44
CA ALA A 94 -4.59 -3.35 -3.00
C ALA A 94 -4.55 -2.28 -4.11
N THR A 95 -3.46 -2.20 -4.89
CA THR A 95 -3.39 -1.35 -6.10
C THR A 95 -4.49 -1.72 -7.11
N LEU A 96 -4.85 -3.00 -7.20
CA LEU A 96 -5.90 -3.49 -8.09
C LEU A 96 -7.31 -3.45 -7.47
N ALA A 97 -7.48 -2.86 -6.28
CA ALA A 97 -8.75 -2.85 -5.53
C ALA A 97 -9.30 -4.25 -5.17
N LYS A 98 -8.44 -5.28 -5.14
CA LYS A 98 -8.80 -6.70 -4.96
C LYS A 98 -8.42 -7.26 -3.60
N TYR A 99 -7.72 -6.49 -2.77
CA TYR A 99 -7.29 -6.98 -1.47
C TYR A 99 -8.50 -7.21 -0.55
N ALA A 100 -8.56 -8.39 0.06
CA ALA A 100 -9.66 -8.84 0.92
C ALA A 100 -9.28 -8.88 2.42
N GLY A 101 -8.08 -8.45 2.78
CA GLY A 101 -7.50 -8.67 4.11
C GLY A 101 -6.68 -9.95 4.16
N SER A 102 -5.73 -10.02 5.10
CA SER A 102 -5.01 -11.25 5.43
C SER A 102 -5.56 -11.96 6.65
#